data_AF-A0A9D6K497-F1
#
_entry.id   AF-A0A9D6K497-F1
#
_cell.length_a   1.000
_cell.length_b   1.000
_cell.length_c   1.000
_cell.angle_alpha   90.00
_cell.angle_beta   90.00
_cell.angle_gamma   90.00
#
_symmetry.space_group_name_H-M   'P 1'
#
loop_
_entity.id
_entity.type
_entity.pdbx_description
1 polymer ?
#
loop_
_entity_poly.entity_id
_entity_poly.type
_entity_poly.pdbx_seq_one_letter_code
_entity_poly.pdbx_strand_id
1 'polypeptide(L)'
;MAELRRDLANLYVSGEVDAIYVVYSHFKTLTTFKAITEKLLPLERPTPVIARRSSEIPRPSLRGGRKADEAISDSGQAPQSSEIASSPSGTCNDGMDAKEYIFEPSAEAVFQKLVPQFFDAKVRMIFLEAIVSEQIARMMAMHQATKNAKEMIDSLVLKRNKARQASITKELIEIVSGSQALKIK
;
A
#
# COMPACT_ATOMS: atom_id res chain seq x y z
N MET A 1 6.01 18.98 10.33
CA MET A 1 6.19 18.36 8.98
C MET A 1 6.95 19.26 8.01
N ALA A 2 6.54 20.51 7.81
CA ALA A 2 7.28 21.44 6.93
C ALA A 2 8.67 21.77 7.47
N GLU A 3 8.82 21.93 8.78
CA GLU A 3 10.10 22.17 9.46
C GLU A 3 11.06 20.99 9.30
N LEU A 4 10.63 19.78 9.71
CA LEU A 4 11.44 18.56 9.56
C LEU A 4 11.95 18.32 8.13
N ARG A 5 11.16 18.64 7.09
CA ARG A 5 11.61 18.53 5.70
C ARG A 5 12.70 19.54 5.35
N ARG A 6 12.56 20.79 5.82
CA ARG A 6 13.57 21.83 5.64
C ARG A 6 14.85 21.49 6.40
N ASP A 7 14.72 20.98 7.62
CA ASP A 7 15.86 20.59 8.44
C ASP A 7 16.64 19.43 7.80
N LEU A 8 15.94 18.39 7.34
CA LEU A 8 16.55 17.28 6.60
C LEU A 8 17.21 17.73 5.29
N ALA A 9 16.58 18.67 4.56
CA ALA A 9 17.17 19.23 3.35
C ALA A 9 18.43 20.04 3.67
N ASN A 10 18.42 20.84 4.74
CA ASN A 10 19.57 21.63 5.17
C ASN A 10 20.74 20.76 5.63
N LEU A 11 20.47 19.68 6.37
CA LEU A 11 21.48 18.70 6.81
C LEU A 11 22.17 17.99 5.63
N TYR A 12 21.41 17.74 4.55
CA TYR A 12 21.97 17.15 3.34
C TYR A 12 22.79 18.18 2.53
N VAL A 13 22.29 19.42 2.43
CA VAL A 13 22.99 20.52 1.72
C VAL A 13 24.26 20.95 2.45
N SER A 14 24.27 20.91 3.79
CA SER A 14 25.47 21.21 4.58
C SER A 14 26.56 20.14 4.44
N GLY A 15 26.24 18.98 3.86
CA GLY A 15 27.18 17.86 3.71
C GLY A 15 27.44 17.12 5.02
N GLU A 16 26.67 17.37 6.08
CA GLU A 16 26.75 16.59 7.32
C GLU A 16 26.21 15.17 7.13
N VAL A 17 25.31 14.98 6.16
CA VAL A 17 24.67 13.69 5.87
C VAL A 17 24.69 13.41 4.37
N ASP A 18 25.30 12.29 3.96
CA ASP A 18 25.39 11.86 2.56
C ASP A 18 24.20 11.03 2.06
N ALA A 19 23.42 10.44 2.98
CA ALA A 19 22.27 9.61 2.63
C ALA A 19 21.19 9.65 3.71
N ILE A 20 19.93 9.80 3.29
CA ILE A 20 18.77 9.81 4.18
C ILE A 20 17.94 8.56 3.89
N TYR A 21 17.77 7.71 4.90
CA TYR A 21 16.89 6.55 4.88
C TYR A 21 15.66 6.82 5.74
N VAL A 22 14.49 6.48 5.22
CA VAL A 22 13.24 6.57 5.96
C VAL A 22 12.68 5.18 6.17
N VAL A 23 12.41 4.85 7.42
CA VAL A 23 11.74 3.61 7.80
C VAL A 23 10.29 3.95 8.10
N TYR A 24 9.38 3.32 7.36
CA TYR A 24 7.95 3.54 7.58
C TYR A 24 7.14 2.28 7.28
N SER A 25 5.91 2.27 7.76
CA SER A 25 4.96 1.20 7.47
C SER A 25 4.38 1.40 6.08
N HIS A 26 4.77 0.55 5.14
CA HIS A 26 4.17 0.53 3.82
C HIS A 26 2.85 -0.24 3.86
N PHE A 27 1.81 0.44 3.40
CA PHE A 27 0.46 -0.10 3.30
C PHE A 27 0.34 -0.91 2.01
N LYS A 28 0.15 -2.23 2.12
CA LYS A 28 -0.21 -3.07 0.95
C LYS A 28 -1.66 -3.49 1.00
N THR A 29 -2.13 -3.88 2.17
CA THR A 29 -3.51 -4.34 2.37
C THR A 29 -3.86 -4.08 3.83
N LEU A 30 -5.16 -4.04 4.16
CA LEU A 30 -5.65 -3.82 5.52
C LEU A 30 -5.00 -4.74 6.56
N THR A 31 -4.76 -6.00 6.18
CA THR A 31 -4.22 -7.02 7.08
C THR A 31 -2.69 -7.11 7.08
N THR A 32 -2.02 -6.51 6.09
CA THR A 32 -0.57 -6.72 5.88
C THR A 32 0.14 -5.38 5.69
N PHE A 33 0.84 -4.99 6.74
CA PHE A 33 1.76 -3.85 6.75
C PHE A 33 3.19 -4.38 6.75
N LYS A 34 4.05 -3.84 5.88
CA LYS A 34 5.47 -4.20 5.84
C LYS A 34 6.28 -2.97 6.22
N ALA A 35 7.17 -3.09 7.20
CA ALA A 35 8.16 -2.05 7.45
C ALA A 35 9.18 -2.06 6.31
N ILE A 36 9.24 -0.98 5.55
CA ILE A 36 10.19 -0.81 4.44
C ILE A 36 11.15 0.30 4.82
N THR A 37 12.44 0.07 4.55
CA THR A 37 13.46 1.11 4.59
C THR A 37 13.65 1.60 3.18
N GLU A 38 13.20 2.83 2.90
CA GLU A 38 13.37 3.46 1.60
C GLU A 38 14.47 4.51 1.67
N LYS A 39 15.36 4.51 0.68
CA LYS A 39 16.37 5.56 0.51
C LYS A 39 15.72 6.78 -0.14
N LEU A 40 15.79 7.92 0.54
CA LEU A 40 15.14 9.16 0.12
C LEU A 40 16.08 10.06 -0.68
N LEU A 41 17.34 10.17 -0.22
CA LEU A 41 18.43 10.88 -0.89
C LEU A 41 19.70 10.02 -0.84
N PRO A 42 20.61 10.07 -1.85
CA PRO A 42 20.51 10.76 -3.14
C PRO A 42 19.45 10.16 -4.09
N LEU A 43 18.91 10.99 -4.99
CA LEU A 43 17.97 10.54 -6.02
C LEU A 43 18.70 9.67 -7.05
N GLU A 44 18.39 8.38 -7.06
CA GLU A 44 18.85 7.49 -8.13
C GLU A 44 18.12 7.81 -9.43
N ARG A 45 18.83 7.75 -10.56
CA ARG A 45 18.19 7.90 -11.87
C ARG A 45 17.18 6.76 -12.00
N PRO A 46 15.93 7.05 -12.42
CA PRO A 46 14.97 5.99 -12.64
C PRO A 46 15.56 5.04 -13.68
N THR A 47 15.69 3.76 -13.33
CA THR A 47 15.96 2.72 -14.32
C THR A 47 14.85 2.81 -15.36
N PRO A 48 15.16 2.89 -16.67
CA PRO A 48 14.13 2.87 -17.68
C PRO A 48 13.35 1.57 -17.50
N VAL A 49 12.10 1.70 -17.09
CA VAL A 49 11.17 0.58 -17.08
C VAL A 49 10.95 0.27 -18.54
N ILE A 50 11.67 -0.71 -19.08
CA ILE A 50 11.41 -1.27 -20.40
C ILE A 50 9.95 -1.70 -20.35
N ALA A 51 9.09 -0.88 -20.93
CA ALA A 51 7.67 -1.15 -21.00
C ALA A 51 7.55 -2.46 -21.77
N ARG A 52 7.38 -3.58 -21.05
CA ARG A 52 6.88 -4.80 -21.68
C ARG A 52 5.56 -4.39 -22.30
N ARG A 53 5.62 -4.24 -23.62
CA ARG A 53 4.56 -3.88 -24.54
C ARG A 53 3.25 -4.30 -23.93
N SER A 54 2.48 -3.32 -23.47
CA SER A 54 1.13 -3.49 -22.95
C SER A 54 0.41 -4.42 -23.92
N SER A 55 0.17 -5.67 -23.49
CA SER A 55 -0.81 -6.53 -24.11
C SER A 55 -2.07 -5.71 -24.28
N GLU A 56 -2.48 -5.58 -25.53
CA GLU A 56 -3.50 -4.68 -26.01
C GLU A 56 -4.72 -4.64 -25.07
N ILE A 57 -5.11 -3.44 -24.66
CA ILE A 57 -6.54 -3.16 -24.50
C ILE A 57 -6.93 -2.49 -25.82
N PRO A 58 -7.52 -3.22 -26.78
CA PRO A 58 -8.02 -2.60 -27.99
C PRO A 58 -8.99 -1.48 -27.62
N ARG A 59 -8.69 -0.26 -28.08
CA ARG A 59 -9.69 0.81 -28.09
C ARG A 59 -10.85 0.31 -28.95
N PRO A 60 -12.11 0.39 -28.50
CA PRO A 60 -13.22 0.00 -29.36
C PRO A 60 -13.30 1.02 -30.51
N SER A 61 -12.76 0.63 -31.67
CA SER A 61 -13.02 1.34 -32.92
C SER A 61 -14.49 1.11 -33.24
N LEU A 62 -15.31 2.13 -32.99
CA LEU A 62 -16.61 2.20 -33.64
C LEU A 62 -16.36 2.19 -35.15
N ARG A 63 -16.94 1.16 -35.79
CA ARG A 63 -17.28 1.07 -37.22
C ARG A 63 -16.39 0.19 -38.11
N GLY A 64 -16.84 -1.06 -38.25
CA GLY A 64 -17.13 -1.65 -39.56
C GLY A 64 -16.09 -2.60 -40.18
N GLY A 65 -16.43 -3.89 -40.24
CA GLY A 65 -16.10 -4.74 -41.40
C GLY A 65 -15.03 -5.82 -41.22
N ARG A 66 -15.48 -7.02 -40.82
CA ARG A 66 -15.22 -8.36 -41.41
C ARG A 66 -13.81 -8.73 -41.95
N LYS A 67 -13.38 -9.94 -41.54
CA LYS A 67 -12.44 -10.93 -42.15
C LYS A 67 -10.94 -10.61 -42.00
N ALA A 68 -10.02 -11.56 -41.84
CA ALA A 68 -10.03 -13.02 -41.70
C ALA A 68 -8.64 -13.45 -41.15
N ASP A 69 -8.57 -14.69 -40.67
CA ASP A 69 -7.39 -15.40 -40.19
C ASP A 69 -6.31 -15.66 -41.26
N GLU A 70 -5.17 -16.15 -40.74
CA GLU A 70 -4.07 -16.88 -41.41
C GLU A 70 -2.95 -16.07 -42.11
N ALA A 71 -1.75 -16.08 -41.50
CA ALA A 71 -0.64 -16.93 -41.97
C ALA A 71 0.60 -16.74 -41.09
N ILE A 72 1.05 -17.85 -40.51
CA ILE A 72 2.39 -18.05 -39.93
C ILE A 72 3.36 -18.23 -41.10
N SER A 73 4.50 -17.53 -41.09
CA SER A 73 5.70 -18.03 -41.77
C SER A 73 6.96 -17.66 -41.01
N ASP A 74 7.60 -18.74 -40.59
CA ASP A 74 8.94 -18.88 -40.05
C ASP A 74 9.99 -18.59 -41.14
N SER A 75 11.04 -17.86 -40.79
CA SER A 75 12.39 -18.08 -41.31
C SER A 75 13.37 -17.18 -40.55
N GLY A 76 14.24 -17.83 -39.78
CA GLY A 76 15.43 -17.20 -39.22
C GLY A 76 16.46 -16.87 -40.28
N GLN A 77 17.38 -15.95 -39.94
CA GLN A 77 18.81 -16.11 -40.17
C GLN A 77 19.54 -15.03 -39.36
N ALA A 78 20.47 -15.43 -38.50
CA ALA A 78 21.52 -14.54 -38.00
C ALA A 78 22.54 -14.30 -39.12
N PRO A 79 23.23 -13.13 -39.15
CA PRO A 79 24.67 -13.24 -38.87
C PRO A 79 25.31 -12.03 -38.15
N GLN A 80 26.25 -12.42 -37.28
CA GLN A 80 27.62 -11.94 -37.14
C GLN A 80 27.93 -10.51 -36.64
N SER A 81 28.57 -10.54 -35.48
CA SER A 81 29.46 -9.56 -34.86
C SER A 81 30.56 -9.05 -35.78
N SER A 82 30.82 -7.75 -35.73
CA SER A 82 32.19 -7.21 -35.81
C SER A 82 32.31 -5.96 -34.92
N GLU A 83 33.32 -6.00 -34.07
CA GLU A 83 33.74 -4.92 -33.17
C GLU A 83 34.44 -3.81 -33.96
N ILE A 84 34.14 -2.54 -33.66
CA ILE A 84 35.15 -1.47 -33.61
C ILE A 84 34.79 -0.56 -32.42
N ALA A 85 35.70 -0.51 -31.45
CA ALA A 85 35.65 0.42 -30.33
C ALA A 85 36.11 1.81 -30.76
N SER A 86 35.35 2.85 -30.39
CA SER A 86 35.89 4.15 -29.93
C SER A 86 34.77 5.09 -29.42
N SER A 87 34.93 5.54 -28.18
CA SER A 87 34.29 6.69 -27.51
C SER A 87 32.87 6.50 -26.93
N PRO A 88 32.69 6.43 -25.59
CA PRO A 88 31.38 6.59 -24.98
C PRO A 88 31.16 8.08 -24.63
N SER A 89 31.00 8.93 -25.63
CA SER A 89 30.10 10.08 -25.46
C SER A 89 28.70 9.49 -25.54
N GLY A 90 28.17 9.09 -24.38
CA GLY A 90 26.91 8.37 -24.27
C GLY A 90 25.73 9.21 -24.77
N THR A 91 25.46 9.15 -26.07
CA THR A 91 24.15 9.44 -26.63
C THR A 91 23.27 8.26 -26.29
N CYS A 92 22.55 8.34 -25.16
CA CYS A 92 21.45 7.43 -24.90
C CYS A 92 20.27 7.82 -25.79
N ASN A 93 20.28 7.32 -27.02
CA ASN A 93 19.07 7.12 -27.81
C ASN A 93 18.34 5.92 -27.19
N ASP A 94 17.53 6.18 -26.16
CA ASP A 94 16.57 5.21 -25.65
C ASP A 94 15.18 5.67 -26.11
N GLY A 95 14.51 4.81 -26.88
CA GLY A 95 13.24 5.09 -27.56
C GLY A 95 12.09 5.23 -26.58
N MET A 96 12.02 6.38 -25.92
CA MET A 96 10.80 6.88 -25.30
C MET A 96 9.90 7.45 -26.41
N ASP A 97 8.58 7.42 -26.24
CA ASP A 97 7.71 8.44 -26.83
C ASP A 97 8.15 9.80 -26.26
N ALA A 98 9.23 10.35 -26.81
CA ALA A 98 9.77 11.64 -26.47
C ALA A 98 8.82 12.66 -27.06
N LYS A 99 7.70 12.90 -26.36
CA LYS A 99 6.98 14.15 -26.53
C LYS A 99 8.01 15.24 -26.27
N GLU A 100 8.30 16.00 -27.32
CA GLU A 100 9.25 17.09 -27.26
C GLU A 100 8.64 18.17 -26.37
N TYR A 101 9.18 18.30 -25.16
CA TYR A 101 8.75 19.30 -24.20
C TYR A 101 9.52 20.59 -24.44
N ILE A 102 8.80 21.69 -24.66
CA ILE A 102 9.39 23.03 -24.69
C ILE A 102 9.62 23.43 -23.22
N PHE A 103 10.88 23.63 -22.85
CA PHE A 103 11.27 24.06 -21.50
C PHE A 103 11.47 25.57 -21.48
N GLU A 104 10.70 26.26 -20.65
CA GLU A 104 10.93 27.67 -20.32
C GLU A 104 11.25 27.77 -18.81
N PRO A 105 12.34 28.41 -18.36
CA PRO A 105 13.39 29.14 -19.11
C PRO A 105 14.61 28.30 -19.55
N SER A 106 14.88 27.17 -18.90
CA SER A 106 15.90 26.16 -19.28
C SER A 106 15.58 24.86 -18.54
N ALA A 107 15.89 23.70 -19.14
CA ALA A 107 15.66 22.40 -18.52
C ALA A 107 16.32 22.27 -17.13
N GLU A 108 17.53 22.82 -16.97
CA GLU A 108 18.25 22.82 -15.69
C GLU A 108 17.56 23.68 -14.62
N ALA A 109 17.09 24.86 -15.00
CA ALA A 109 16.40 25.77 -14.08
C ALA A 109 15.06 25.20 -13.60
N VAL A 110 14.34 24.48 -14.47
CA VAL A 110 13.12 23.75 -14.10
C VAL A 110 13.47 22.60 -13.16
N PHE A 111 14.52 21.84 -13.45
CA PHE A 111 14.95 20.72 -12.63
C PHE A 111 15.36 21.15 -11.21
N GLN A 112 16.13 22.25 -11.07
CA GLN A 112 16.51 22.80 -9.77
C GLN A 112 15.30 23.17 -8.89
N LYS A 113 14.19 23.61 -9.49
CA LYS A 113 12.95 23.90 -8.75
C LYS A 113 12.12 22.64 -8.48
N LEU A 114 12.18 21.65 -9.37
CA LEU A 114 11.39 20.43 -9.26
C LEU A 114 11.91 19.48 -8.19
N VAL A 115 13.23 19.34 -8.05
CA VAL A 115 13.87 18.45 -7.06
C VAL A 115 13.35 18.67 -5.63
N PRO A 116 13.36 19.90 -5.07
CA PRO A 116 12.86 20.13 -3.71
C PRO A 116 11.35 19.89 -3.61
N GLN A 117 10.56 20.20 -4.65
CA GLN A 117 9.12 19.93 -4.66
C GLN A 117 8.81 18.43 -4.67
N PHE A 118 9.59 17.66 -5.43
CA PHE A 118 9.47 16.20 -5.48
C PHE A 118 9.82 15.57 -4.13
N PHE A 119 10.93 15.99 -3.52
CA PHE A 119 11.30 15.56 -2.17
C PHE A 119 10.18 15.85 -1.16
N ASP A 120 9.63 17.07 -1.20
CA ASP A 120 8.54 17.48 -0.33
C ASP A 120 7.28 16.62 -0.50
N ALA A 121 6.91 16.31 -1.74
CA ALA A 121 5.78 15.46 -2.08
C ALA A 121 6.01 14.02 -1.61
N LYS A 122 7.21 13.47 -1.83
CA LYS A 122 7.59 12.11 -1.44
C LYS A 122 7.56 11.91 0.07
N VAL A 123 8.14 12.84 0.83
CA VAL A 123 8.09 12.80 2.30
C VAL A 123 6.64 12.88 2.79
N ARG A 124 5.82 13.76 2.21
CA ARG A 124 4.40 13.87 2.57
C ARG A 124 3.65 12.56 2.32
N MET A 125 3.91 11.89 1.20
CA MET A 125 3.32 10.60 0.88
C MET A 125 3.65 9.55 1.93
N ILE A 126 4.93 9.44 2.31
CA ILE A 126 5.40 8.50 3.34
C ILE A 126 4.68 8.72 4.69
N PHE A 127 4.55 9.97 5.13
CA PHE A 127 3.85 10.28 6.38
C PHE A 127 2.37 9.93 6.32
N LEU A 128 1.70 10.22 5.20
CA LEU A 128 0.29 9.86 5.02
C LEU A 128 0.10 8.34 5.06
N GLU A 129 1.00 7.59 4.43
CA GLU A 129 0.96 6.14 4.42
C GLU A 129 1.17 5.54 5.82
N ALA A 130 2.08 6.13 6.61
CA ALA A 130 2.28 5.75 8.00
C ALA A 130 1.04 6.00 8.88
N ILE A 131 0.42 7.17 8.76
CA ILE A 131 -0.81 7.52 9.50
C ILE A 131 -1.97 6.61 9.11
N VAL A 132 -2.14 6.35 7.82
CA VAL A 132 -3.19 5.44 7.32
C VAL A 132 -2.97 4.03 7.87
N SER A 133 -1.73 3.53 7.83
CA SER A 133 -1.39 2.21 8.37
C SER A 133 -1.70 2.10 9.87
N GLU A 134 -1.36 3.13 10.65
CA GLU A 134 -1.67 3.20 12.08
C GLU A 134 -3.18 3.15 12.34
N GLN A 135 -3.94 3.98 11.62
CA GLN A 135 -5.38 4.08 11.82
C GLN A 135 -6.11 2.78 11.44
N ILE A 136 -5.65 2.09 10.40
CA ILE A 136 -6.20 0.80 10.00
C ILE A 136 -5.86 -0.28 11.03
N ALA A 137 -4.61 -0.33 11.50
CA ALA A 137 -4.20 -1.28 12.54
C ALA A 137 -5.04 -1.10 13.81
N ARG A 138 -5.28 0.16 14.22
CA ARG A 138 -6.16 0.50 15.35
C ARG A 138 -7.60 0.06 15.10
N MET A 139 -8.16 0.35 13.93
CA MET A 139 -9.53 -0.03 13.56
C MET A 139 -9.70 -1.55 13.59
N MET A 140 -8.75 -2.31 13.06
CA MET A 140 -8.80 -3.78 13.07
C MET A 140 -8.70 -4.36 14.48
N ALA A 141 -7.80 -3.84 15.31
CA ALA A 141 -7.69 -4.25 16.71
C ALA A 141 -9.01 -4.01 17.47
N MET A 142 -9.65 -2.85 17.26
CA MET A 142 -10.94 -2.52 17.89
C MET A 142 -12.09 -3.36 17.34
N HIS A 143 -12.08 -3.65 16.03
CA HIS A 143 -13.07 -4.53 15.42
C HIS A 143 -12.98 -5.96 15.99
N GLN A 144 -11.75 -6.48 16.15
CA GLN A 144 -11.53 -7.78 16.76
C GLN A 144 -11.94 -7.79 18.24
N ALA A 145 -11.61 -6.75 18.99
CA ALA A 145 -12.04 -6.62 20.39
C ALA A 145 -13.58 -6.56 20.51
N THR A 146 -14.26 -5.85 19.62
CA THR A 146 -15.73 -5.77 19.58
C THR A 146 -16.36 -7.12 19.29
N LYS A 147 -15.80 -7.86 18.33
CA LYS A 147 -16.25 -9.23 18.01
C LYS A 147 -16.08 -10.16 19.21
N ASN A 148 -14.92 -10.15 19.86
CA ASN A 148 -14.64 -10.96 21.05
C ASN A 148 -15.58 -10.60 22.22
N ALA A 149 -15.86 -9.30 22.41
CA ALA A 149 -16.80 -8.84 23.44
C ALA A 149 -18.23 -9.33 23.17
N LYS A 150 -18.66 -9.33 21.90
CA LYS A 150 -19.98 -9.86 21.52
C LYS A 150 -20.11 -11.35 21.84
N GLU A 151 -19.10 -12.15 21.49
CA GLU A 151 -19.06 -13.58 21.82
C GLU A 151 -19.13 -13.81 23.35
N MET A 152 -18.44 -12.97 24.13
CA MET A 152 -18.51 -13.02 25.59
C MET A 152 -19.91 -12.67 26.12
N ILE A 153 -20.55 -11.62 25.60
CA ILE A 153 -21.91 -11.23 25.97
C ILE A 153 -22.88 -12.39 25.73
N ASP A 154 -22.82 -13.02 24.56
CA ASP A 154 -23.68 -14.15 24.21
C ASP A 154 -23.51 -15.31 25.22
N SER A 155 -22.25 -15.60 25.60
CA SER A 155 -21.95 -16.63 26.61
C SER A 155 -22.50 -16.27 28.00
N LEU A 156 -22.44 -15.01 28.40
CA LEU A 156 -22.93 -14.53 29.68
C LEU A 156 -24.46 -14.49 29.74
N VAL A 157 -25.12 -14.16 28.62
CA VAL A 157 -26.58 -14.21 28.51
C VAL A 157 -27.09 -15.63 28.71
N LEU A 158 -26.44 -16.63 28.10
CA LEU A 158 -26.77 -18.04 28.31
C LEU A 158 -26.61 -18.45 29.78
N LYS A 159 -25.47 -18.09 30.40
CA LYS A 159 -25.23 -18.35 31.84
C LYS A 159 -26.27 -17.67 32.72
N ARG A 160 -26.63 -16.41 32.44
CA ARG A 160 -27.65 -15.65 33.15
C ARG A 160 -29.01 -16.34 33.09
N ASN A 161 -29.41 -16.79 31.91
CA ASN A 161 -30.70 -17.46 31.72
C ASN A 161 -30.75 -18.81 32.48
N LYS A 162 -29.66 -19.57 32.45
CA LYS A 162 -29.53 -20.82 33.22
C LYS A 162 -29.58 -20.56 34.72
N ALA A 163 -28.84 -19.57 35.22
CA ALA A 163 -28.87 -19.19 36.63
C ALA A 163 -30.26 -18.70 37.07
N ARG A 164 -30.95 -17.91 36.23
CA ARG A 164 -32.32 -17.47 36.48
C ARG A 164 -33.28 -18.65 36.62
N GLN A 165 -33.22 -19.62 35.71
CA GLN A 165 -34.06 -20.81 35.79
C GLN A 165 -33.76 -21.62 37.05
N ALA A 166 -32.48 -21.80 37.40
CA ALA A 166 -32.09 -22.48 38.63
C ALA A 166 -32.60 -21.77 39.90
N SER A 167 -32.61 -20.43 39.93
CA SER A 167 -33.21 -19.66 41.04
C SER A 167 -34.71 -19.90 41.16
N ILE A 168 -35.45 -19.80 40.04
CA ILE A 168 -36.91 -20.02 40.03
C ILE A 168 -37.25 -21.43 40.50
N THR A 169 -36.53 -22.45 40.02
CA THR A 169 -36.77 -23.83 40.46
C THR A 169 -36.43 -24.01 41.94
N LYS A 170 -35.37 -23.37 42.43
CA LYS A 170 -34.99 -23.42 43.85
C LYS A 170 -36.07 -22.78 44.72
N GLU A 171 -36.54 -21.59 44.36
CA GLU A 171 -37.63 -20.90 45.05
C GLU A 171 -38.91 -21.73 45.07
N LEU A 172 -39.28 -22.35 43.93
CA LEU A 172 -40.45 -23.23 43.85
C LEU A 172 -40.30 -24.47 44.75
N ILE A 173 -39.12 -25.10 44.77
CA ILE A 173 -38.84 -26.26 45.64
C ILE A 173 -38.96 -25.86 47.10
N GLU A 174 -38.42 -24.69 47.49
CA GLU A 174 -38.51 -24.17 48.86
C GLU A 174 -39.97 -23.90 49.28
N ILE A 175 -40.79 -23.30 48.40
CA ILE A 175 -42.23 -23.06 48.66
C ILE A 175 -42.99 -24.39 48.83
N VAL A 176 -42.80 -25.33 47.90
CA VAL A 176 -43.52 -26.62 47.94
C VAL A 176 -43.08 -27.43 49.17
N SER A 177 -41.79 -27.50 49.46
CA SER A 177 -41.26 -28.19 50.65
C SER A 177 -41.79 -27.57 51.95
N GLY A 178 -41.80 -26.24 52.06
CA GLY A 178 -42.38 -25.53 53.21
C GLY A 178 -43.89 -25.80 53.36
N SER A 179 -44.65 -25.82 52.27
CA SER A 179 -46.08 -26.11 52.30
C SER A 179 -46.41 -27.55 52.73
N GLN A 180 -45.59 -28.53 52.34
CA GLN A 180 -45.76 -29.92 52.76
C GLN A 180 -45.40 -30.12 54.22
N ALA A 181 -44.36 -29.46 54.72
CA ALA A 181 -43.97 -29.53 56.13
C ALA A 181 -45.09 -29.06 57.07
N LEU A 182 -45.91 -28.09 56.64
CA LEU A 182 -47.07 -27.62 57.41
C LEU A 182 -48.24 -28.61 57.43
N LYS A 183 -48.39 -29.46 56.40
CA LYS A 183 -49.48 -30.46 56.34
C LYS A 183 -49.24 -31.70 57.20
N ILE A 184 -47.99 -31.97 57.57
CA ILE A 184 -47.59 -33.15 58.34
C ILE A 184 -47.70 -32.89 59.87
N LYS A 185 -48.04 -31.66 60.26
CA LYS A 185 -48.24 -31.23 61.65
C LYS A 185 -49.73 -31.15 61.99
#